data_AF-A0A9D2HNF5-F1
#
_entry.id   AF-A0A9D2HNF5-F1
#
_cell.length_a   1.000
_cell.length_b   1.000
_cell.length_c   1.000
_cell.angle_alpha   90.00
_cell.angle_beta   90.00
_cell.angle_gamma   90.00
#
_symmetry.space_group_name_H-M   'P 1'
#
loop_
_entity.id
_entity.type
_entity.pdbx_description
1 polymer ?
#
loop_
_entity_poly.entity_id
_entity_poly.type
_entity_poly.pdbx_seq_one_letter_code
_entity_poly.pdbx_strand_id
1 'polypeptide(L)'
;MSADAVIPSPAPGQAPLPSPTAAGNHLCRTLLVDAGLAAQAVRRFGLDAQLQVLQEELAEAIVAISHLRRGRRGAREEVVEELGDVLVLIDQLRTEPFMAAEIDQSVAHKCSRLRALLEV
;
A
#
# COMPACT_ATOMS: atom_id res chain seq x y z
N MET A 1 -39.16 -22.00 -14.97
CA MET A 1 -40.06 -21.04 -14.32
C MET A 1 -39.17 -20.01 -13.63
N SER A 2 -38.96 -18.87 -14.30
CA SER A 2 -38.18 -17.74 -13.78
C SER A 2 -39.00 -17.00 -12.74
N ALA A 3 -38.38 -16.65 -11.61
CA ALA A 3 -38.93 -15.70 -10.66
C ALA A 3 -38.09 -14.43 -10.76
N ASP A 4 -38.56 -13.47 -11.57
CA ASP A 4 -38.04 -12.10 -11.55
C ASP A 4 -38.48 -11.43 -10.25
N ALA A 5 -37.51 -11.07 -9.41
CA ALA A 5 -37.75 -10.27 -8.22
C ALA A 5 -38.04 -8.83 -8.66
N VAL A 6 -39.31 -8.42 -8.57
CA VAL A 6 -39.74 -7.02 -8.74
C VAL A 6 -39.10 -6.18 -7.64
N ILE A 7 -38.17 -5.30 -8.03
CA ILE A 7 -37.60 -4.29 -7.13
C ILE A 7 -38.60 -3.13 -7.02
N PRO A 8 -39.03 -2.72 -5.82
CA PRO A 8 -39.95 -1.60 -5.66
C PRO A 8 -39.30 -0.27 -6.05
N SER A 9 -40.07 0.56 -6.75
CA SER A 9 -39.66 1.90 -7.18
C SER A 9 -39.50 2.86 -5.97
N PRO A 10 -38.44 3.68 -5.92
CA PRO A 10 -38.22 4.60 -4.80
C PRO A 10 -39.23 5.77 -4.79
N ALA A 11 -39.56 6.23 -3.59
CA ALA A 11 -40.44 7.38 -3.36
C ALA A 11 -39.85 8.69 -3.89
N PRO A 12 -40.68 9.64 -4.37
CA PRO A 12 -40.20 10.89 -4.96
C PRO A 12 -39.47 11.75 -3.92
N GLY A 13 -38.19 12.05 -4.17
CA GLY A 13 -37.36 12.92 -3.34
C GLY A 13 -36.14 12.26 -2.70
N GLN A 14 -35.95 10.94 -2.86
CA GLN A 14 -34.69 10.29 -2.47
C GLN A 14 -33.67 10.42 -3.59
N ALA A 15 -32.49 10.96 -3.27
CA ALA A 15 -31.33 10.91 -4.16
C ALA A 15 -31.07 9.45 -4.56
N PRO A 16 -30.76 9.16 -5.83
CA PRO A 16 -30.55 7.80 -6.28
C PRO A 16 -29.47 7.13 -5.44
N LEU A 17 -29.77 5.93 -4.93
CA LEU A 17 -28.78 5.08 -4.28
C LEU A 17 -27.58 4.90 -5.23
N PRO A 18 -26.33 5.09 -4.76
CA PRO A 18 -25.16 4.93 -5.61
C PRO A 18 -25.14 3.50 -6.16
N SER A 19 -25.01 3.38 -7.48
CA SER A 19 -24.89 2.09 -8.18
C SER A 19 -23.67 1.31 -7.67
N PRO A 20 -23.76 -0.01 -7.49
CA PRO A 20 -22.64 -0.84 -7.03
C PRO A 20 -21.69 -1.15 -8.20
N THR A 21 -21.08 -0.12 -8.80
CA THR A 21 -20.14 -0.32 -9.92
C THR A 21 -19.03 0.73 -10.02
N ALA A 22 -18.69 1.36 -8.89
CA ALA A 22 -17.47 2.16 -8.77
C ALA A 22 -16.80 1.97 -7.40
N ALA A 23 -16.89 0.76 -6.83
CA ALA A 23 -15.97 0.36 -5.77
C ALA A 23 -14.60 0.05 -6.41
N GLY A 24 -13.97 1.08 -6.96
CA GLY A 24 -12.54 1.05 -7.19
C GLY A 24 -11.93 0.69 -5.86
N ASN A 25 -11.36 -0.51 -5.78
CA ASN A 25 -10.90 -1.19 -4.59
C ASN A 25 -10.06 -0.24 -3.72
N HIS A 26 -10.70 0.52 -2.83
CA HIS A 26 -10.04 1.27 -1.78
C HIS A 26 -9.61 0.20 -0.78
N LEU A 27 -8.53 -0.49 -1.11
CA LEU A 27 -7.72 -1.21 -0.16
C LEU A 27 -7.23 -0.14 0.80
N CYS A 28 -8.04 0.20 1.81
CA CYS A 28 -7.59 0.82 3.04
C CYS A 28 -6.55 -0.15 3.58
N ARG A 29 -5.29 0.05 3.17
CA ARG A 29 -4.26 -0.96 3.31
C ARG A 29 -3.85 -0.95 4.78
N THR A 30 -4.37 -1.93 5.52
CA THR A 30 -3.95 -2.23 6.88
C THR A 30 -2.42 -2.29 6.90
N LEU A 31 -1.81 -1.60 7.86
CA LEU A 31 -0.38 -1.73 8.12
C LEU A 31 -0.05 -3.21 8.36
N LEU A 32 1.06 -3.67 7.81
CA LEU A 32 1.65 -4.98 8.11
C LEU A 32 2.18 -5.01 9.56
N VAL A 33 2.59 -3.86 10.07
CA VAL A 33 3.02 -3.65 11.46
C VAL A 33 1.84 -3.18 12.32
N ASP A 34 1.82 -3.54 13.60
CA ASP A 34 0.89 -2.95 14.57
C ASP A 34 0.97 -1.43 14.54
N ALA A 35 -0.18 -0.75 14.37
CA ALA A 35 -0.22 0.70 14.23
C ALA A 35 0.28 1.44 15.47
N GLY A 36 0.07 0.88 16.66
CA GLY A 36 0.55 1.43 17.92
C GLY A 36 2.07 1.40 18.02
N LEU A 37 2.67 0.26 17.67
CA LEU A 37 4.12 0.06 17.58
C LEU A 37 4.75 0.98 16.53
N ALA A 38 4.17 1.02 15.32
CA ALA A 38 4.65 1.85 14.22
C ALA A 38 4.67 3.34 14.61
N ALA A 39 3.58 3.82 15.21
CA ALA A 39 3.49 5.21 15.66
C ALA A 39 4.41 5.48 16.86
N GLN A 40 4.65 4.49 17.73
CA GLN A 40 5.60 4.63 18.83
C GLN A 40 7.03 4.81 18.31
N ALA A 41 7.41 4.08 17.26
CA ALA A 41 8.74 4.21 16.66
C ALA A 41 8.95 5.63 16.09
N VAL A 42 8.00 6.18 15.33
CA VAL A 42 8.11 7.56 14.82
C VAL A 42 8.16 8.57 15.96
N ARG A 43 7.31 8.45 16.99
CA ARG A 43 7.35 9.35 18.16
C ARG A 43 8.67 9.28 18.93
N ARG A 44 9.29 8.10 19.02
CA ARG A 44 10.51 7.86 19.80
C ARG A 44 11.78 8.35 19.11
N PHE A 45 11.85 8.17 17.80
CA PHE A 45 13.06 8.41 17.01
C PHE A 45 12.97 9.64 16.11
N GLY A 46 11.76 10.10 15.79
CA GLY A 46 11.52 11.25 14.93
C GLY A 46 11.42 10.87 13.46
N LEU A 47 10.65 11.66 12.71
CA LEU A 47 10.40 11.44 11.28
C LEU A 47 11.69 11.45 10.45
N ASP A 48 12.56 12.44 10.65
CA ASP A 48 13.80 12.58 9.87
C ASP A 48 14.74 11.38 10.07
N ALA A 49 14.85 10.87 11.30
CA ALA A 49 15.63 9.68 11.58
C ALA A 49 15.05 8.46 10.86
N GLN A 50 13.72 8.29 10.88
CA GLN A 50 13.08 7.18 10.17
C GLN A 50 13.22 7.27 8.65
N LEU A 51 13.22 8.48 8.08
CA LEU A 51 13.50 8.69 6.66
C LEU A 51 14.96 8.35 6.31
N GLN A 52 15.91 8.65 7.21
CA GLN A 52 17.30 8.25 7.03
C GLN A 52 17.45 6.73 7.08
N VAL A 53 16.85 6.05 8.05
CA VAL A 53 16.88 4.58 8.11
C VAL A 53 16.21 3.99 6.85
N LEU A 54 15.08 4.55 6.39
CA LEU A 54 14.46 4.09 5.15
C LEU A 54 15.41 4.22 3.96
N GLN A 55 16.20 5.29 3.89
CA GLN A 55 17.21 5.46 2.84
C GLN A 55 18.28 4.36 2.91
N GLU A 56 18.72 3.98 4.10
CA GLU A 56 19.69 2.90 4.34
C GLU A 56 19.12 1.55 3.87
N GLU A 57 17.93 1.16 4.33
CA GLU A 57 17.28 -0.11 3.92
C GLU A 57 17.01 -0.18 2.41
N LEU A 58 16.66 0.95 1.79
CA LEU A 58 16.51 1.02 0.33
C LEU A 58 17.85 0.77 -0.39
N ALA A 59 18.97 1.25 0.16
CA ALA A 59 20.29 1.00 -0.39
C ALA A 59 20.70 -0.47 -0.23
N GLU A 60 20.40 -1.09 0.91
CA GLU A 60 20.64 -2.51 1.16
C GLU A 60 19.81 -3.39 0.22
N ALA A 61 18.52 -3.08 0.03
CA ALA A 61 17.67 -3.75 -0.94
C ALA A 61 18.24 -3.66 -2.38
N ILE A 62 18.78 -2.51 -2.78
CA ILE A 62 19.44 -2.36 -4.10
C ILE A 62 20.64 -3.30 -4.23
N VAL A 63 21.46 -3.40 -3.18
CA VAL A 63 22.64 -4.29 -3.16
C VAL A 63 22.21 -5.75 -3.22
N ALA A 64 21.23 -6.16 -2.40
CA ALA A 64 20.69 -7.51 -2.37
C ALA A 64 20.10 -7.93 -3.73
N ILE A 65 19.32 -7.05 -4.38
CA ILE A 65 18.79 -7.29 -5.73
C ILE A 65 19.94 -7.44 -6.73
N SER A 66 20.99 -6.62 -6.60
CA SER A 66 22.16 -6.69 -7.46
C SER A 66 22.95 -7.99 -7.27
N HIS A 67 23.04 -8.52 -6.04
CA HIS A 67 23.59 -9.84 -5.76
C HIS A 67 22.75 -10.96 -6.38
N LEU A 68 21.44 -10.90 -6.21
CA LEU A 68 20.51 -11.89 -6.76
C LEU A 68 20.63 -11.97 -8.29
N ARG A 69 20.68 -10.80 -8.95
CA ARG A 69 20.85 -10.70 -10.41
C ARG A 69 22.18 -11.27 -10.92
N ARG A 70 23.21 -11.36 -10.06
CA ARG A 70 24.52 -11.96 -10.39
C ARG A 70 24.60 -13.45 -10.01
N GLY A 71 23.51 -14.04 -9.50
CA GLY A 71 23.48 -15.45 -9.10
C GLY A 71 24.26 -15.76 -7.83
N ARG A 72 24.50 -14.77 -6.96
CA ARG A 72 25.15 -15.00 -5.67
C ARG A 72 24.28 -15.92 -4.81
N ARG A 73 24.88 -16.98 -4.24
CA ARG A 73 24.19 -17.90 -3.33
C ARG A 73 23.76 -17.14 -2.07
N GLY A 74 22.52 -17.35 -1.61
CA GLY A 74 21.95 -16.67 -0.44
C GLY A 74 21.32 -15.31 -0.73
N ALA A 75 21.48 -14.77 -1.94
CA ALA A 75 20.98 -13.43 -2.26
C ALA A 75 19.45 -13.34 -2.37
N ARG A 76 18.75 -14.48 -2.46
CA ARG A 76 17.29 -14.48 -2.45
C ARG A 76 16.77 -14.15 -1.06
N GLU A 77 17.41 -14.71 -0.04
CA GLU A 77 17.10 -14.49 1.36
C GLU A 77 17.40 -13.03 1.73
N GLU A 78 18.57 -12.51 1.35
CA GLU A 78 18.93 -11.08 1.48
C GLU A 78 17.81 -10.19 0.92
N VAL A 79 17.36 -10.42 -0.33
CA VAL A 79 16.29 -9.60 -0.94
C VAL A 79 14.98 -9.62 -0.15
N VAL A 80 14.62 -10.76 0.45
CA VAL A 80 13.37 -10.87 1.23
C VAL A 80 13.48 -10.10 2.55
N GLU A 81 14.65 -10.15 3.19
CA GLU A 81 14.95 -9.44 4.43
C GLU A 81 14.88 -7.92 4.21
N GLU A 82 15.65 -7.39 3.26
CA GLU A 82 15.72 -5.95 3.01
C GLU A 82 14.37 -5.35 2.55
N LEU A 83 13.61 -6.10 1.76
CA LEU A 83 12.25 -5.65 1.37
C LEU A 83 11.29 -5.66 2.56
N GLY A 84 11.49 -6.58 3.52
CA GLY A 84 10.77 -6.60 4.79
C GLY A 84 11.04 -5.33 5.60
N ASP A 85 12.31 -4.95 5.75
CA ASP A 85 12.71 -3.77 6.51
C ASP A 85 12.19 -2.47 5.88
N VAL A 86 12.28 -2.37 4.55
CA VAL A 86 11.65 -1.26 3.80
C VAL A 86 10.13 -1.19 4.06
N LEU A 87 9.41 -2.32 4.06
CA LEU A 87 7.97 -2.33 4.32
C LEU A 87 7.64 -1.91 5.75
N VAL A 88 8.43 -2.35 6.74
CA VAL A 88 8.27 -1.94 8.15
C VAL A 88 8.44 -0.43 8.29
N LEU A 89 9.44 0.16 7.64
CA LEU A 89 9.67 1.60 7.71
C LEU A 89 8.62 2.41 6.96
N ILE A 90 8.14 1.93 5.82
CA ILE A 90 6.99 2.55 5.13
C ILE A 90 5.77 2.57 6.04
N ASP A 91 5.48 1.49 6.76
CA ASP A 91 4.36 1.44 7.68
C ASP A 91 4.52 2.38 8.88
N GLN A 92 5.73 2.53 9.41
CA GLN A 92 6.04 3.56 10.40
C GLN A 92 5.73 4.96 9.87
N LEU A 93 6.24 5.30 8.68
CA LEU A 93 6.04 6.61 8.06
C LEU A 93 4.56 6.88 7.72
N ARG A 94 3.79 5.85 7.34
CA ARG A 94 2.33 5.97 7.12
C ARG A 94 1.55 6.27 8.41
N THR A 95 2.17 6.29 9.59
CA THR A 95 1.51 6.80 10.80
C THR A 95 1.45 8.33 10.86
N GLU A 96 2.26 9.03 10.05
CA GLU A 96 2.16 10.47 9.86
C GLU A 96 0.98 10.82 8.92
N PRO A 97 0.08 11.75 9.29
CA PRO A 97 -1.15 12.00 8.54
C PRO A 97 -0.95 12.37 7.07
N PHE A 98 0.07 13.18 6.77
CA PHE A 98 0.34 13.61 5.40
C PHE A 98 0.91 12.47 4.55
N MET A 99 1.78 11.64 5.13
CA MET A 99 2.38 10.48 4.45
C MET A 99 1.31 9.45 4.07
N ALA A 100 0.40 9.11 4.99
CA ALA A 100 -0.65 8.12 4.73
C ALA A 100 -1.48 8.44 3.48
N ALA A 101 -2.06 9.65 3.44
CA ALA A 101 -2.96 10.06 2.37
C ALA A 101 -2.23 10.19 1.02
N GLU A 102 -1.04 10.79 1.02
CA GLU A 102 -0.27 11.03 -0.20
C GLU A 102 0.30 9.74 -0.79
N ILE A 103 0.78 8.82 0.06
CA ILE A 103 1.27 7.50 -0.39
C ILE A 103 0.11 6.71 -1.01
N ASP A 104 -1.06 6.67 -0.37
CA ASP A 104 -2.20 5.92 -0.87
C ASP A 104 -2.68 6.45 -2.23
N GLN A 105 -2.72 7.77 -2.39
CA GLN A 105 -3.02 8.40 -3.68
C GLN A 105 -1.97 8.05 -4.74
N SER A 106 -0.67 8.14 -4.40
CA SER A 106 0.43 7.80 -5.30
C SER A 106 0.37 6.34 -5.76
N VAL A 107 0.09 5.41 -4.84
CA VAL A 107 -0.10 3.99 -5.13
C VAL A 107 -1.30 3.76 -6.05
N ALA A 108 -2.45 4.38 -5.76
CA ALA A 108 -3.64 4.27 -6.58
C ALA A 108 -3.38 4.70 -8.04
N HIS A 109 -2.69 5.82 -8.25
CA HIS A 109 -2.29 6.30 -9.58
C HIS A 109 -1.35 5.31 -10.30
N LYS A 110 -0.33 4.79 -9.60
CA LYS A 110 0.60 3.80 -10.19
C LYS A 110 -0.12 2.51 -10.56
N CYS A 111 -1.02 2.02 -9.72
CA CYS A 111 -1.83 0.84 -10.00
C CYS A 111 -2.78 1.04 -11.19
N SER A 112 -3.43 2.20 -11.30
CA SER A 112 -4.27 2.53 -12.46
C SER A 112 -3.44 2.47 -13.75
N ARG A 113 -2.25 3.08 -13.77
CA ARG A 113 -1.33 3.01 -14.91
C ARG A 113 -0.91 1.58 -15.24
N LEU A 114 -0.61 0.77 -14.22
CA LEU A 114 -0.21 -0.62 -14.42
C LEU A 114 -1.34 -1.46 -15.01
N ARG A 115 -2.59 -1.30 -14.51
CA ARG A 115 -3.75 -1.99 -15.09
C ARG A 115 -3.93 -1.65 -16.56
N ALA A 116 -3.83 -0.37 -16.90
CA ALA A 116 -3.91 0.07 -18.29
C ALA A 116 -2.81 -0.51 -19.19
N LEU A 117 -1.62 -0.86 -18.64
CA LEU A 117 -0.54 -1.53 -19.38
C LEU A 117 -0.76 -3.04 -19.53
N LEU A 118 -1.53 -3.67 -18.64
CA LEU A 118 -1.80 -5.11 -18.63
C LEU A 118 -3.11 -5.49 -19.35
N GLU A 119 -4.04 -4.54 -19.47
CA GLU A 119 -5.27 -4.66 -20.26
C GLU A 119 -5.06 -4.31 -21.75
N VAL A 120 -3.80 -4.11 -22.16
CA VAL A 120 -3.37 -3.98 -23.57
C VAL A 120 -3.32 -5.35 -24.24
#